data_AF-A0A6L8XRU4-F1
#
_entry.id   AF-A0A6L8XRU4-F1
#
_cell.length_a   1.000
_cell.length_b   1.000
_cell.length_c   1.000
_cell.angle_alpha   90.00
_cell.angle_beta   90.00
_cell.angle_gamma   90.00
#
_symmetry.space_group_name_H-M   'P 1'
#
loop_
_entity.id
_entity.type
_entity.pdbx_description
1 polymer ?
#
loop_
_entity_poly.entity_id
_entity_poly.type
_entity_poly.pdbx_seq_one_letter_code
_entity_poly.pdbx_strand_id
1 'polypeptide(L)'
;MEIPDDVIQKILYDTHGKLLPDIKFNQWGISVYEKDELIKWLDFLKNVSEEVSKESKQYCQALLDFAMQSYVNNDVVLHFGI
;
A
#
# COMPACT_ATOMS: atom_id res chain seq x y z
N MET A 1 14.10 3.91 2.90
CA MET A 1 14.18 2.48 2.53
C MET A 1 13.46 2.33 1.22
N GLU A 2 14.07 1.65 0.26
CA GLU A 2 13.46 1.38 -1.04
C GLU A 2 12.82 -0.02 -0.94
N ILE A 3 11.51 -0.10 -1.16
CA ILE A 3 10.77 -1.36 -1.13
C ILE A 3 10.79 -1.91 -2.56
N PRO A 4 11.21 -3.17 -2.80
CA PRO A 4 11.28 -3.71 -4.15
C PRO A 4 9.91 -3.75 -4.84
N ASP A 5 9.88 -3.41 -6.12
CA ASP A 5 8.65 -3.36 -6.92
C ASP A 5 7.90 -4.70 -6.96
N ASP A 6 8.61 -5.82 -7.02
CA ASP A 6 8.00 -7.16 -7.05
C ASP A 6 7.27 -7.49 -5.74
N VAL A 7 7.74 -6.94 -4.63
CA VAL A 7 7.08 -7.07 -3.33
C VAL A 7 5.84 -6.19 -3.27
N ILE A 8 5.94 -4.94 -3.75
CA ILE A 8 4.77 -4.05 -3.87
C ILE A 8 3.71 -4.71 -4.74
N GLN A 9 4.09 -5.29 -5.88
CA GLN A 9 3.15 -5.96 -6.77
C GLN A 9 2.47 -7.16 -6.10
N LYS A 10 3.20 -7.99 -5.34
CA LYS A 10 2.61 -9.10 -4.58
C LYS A 10 1.65 -8.65 -3.47
N ILE A 11 1.83 -7.45 -2.94
CA ILE A 11 0.98 -6.89 -1.88
C ILE A 11 -0.29 -6.27 -2.48
N LEU A 12 -0.17 -5.63 -3.64
CA LEU A 12 -1.26 -4.83 -4.23
C LEU A 12 -2.07 -5.59 -5.28
N TYR A 13 -1.50 -6.61 -5.92
CA TYR A 13 -2.14 -7.34 -7.00
C TYR A 13 -2.36 -8.81 -6.59
N ASP A 14 -3.44 -9.39 -7.09
CA ASP A 14 -3.73 -10.80 -6.92
C ASP A 14 -2.81 -11.69 -7.76
N THR A 15 -2.95 -13.01 -7.63
CA THR A 15 -2.15 -14.00 -8.36
C THR A 15 -2.34 -13.96 -9.88
N HIS A 16 -3.35 -13.24 -10.37
CA HIS A 16 -3.63 -13.02 -11.80
C HIS A 16 -3.12 -11.66 -12.29
N GLY A 17 -2.41 -10.91 -11.44
CA GLY A 17 -1.91 -9.57 -11.75
C GLY A 17 -3.03 -8.52 -11.78
N LYS A 18 -4.19 -8.81 -11.20
CA LYS A 18 -5.28 -7.85 -11.07
C LYS A 18 -5.13 -7.09 -9.76
N LEU A 19 -5.24 -5.76 -9.84
CA LEU A 19 -5.20 -4.91 -8.66
C LEU A 19 -6.29 -5.32 -7.67
N LEU A 20 -5.92 -5.43 -6.39
CA LEU A 20 -6.85 -5.74 -5.32
C LEU A 20 -7.95 -4.67 -5.25
N PRO A 21 -9.20 -5.07 -4.92
CA PRO A 21 -10.32 -4.14 -4.81
C PRO A 21 -10.00 -3.02 -3.80
N ASP A 22 -10.59 -1.85 -4.03
CA ASP A 22 -10.44 -0.63 -3.22
C ASP A 22 -9.16 0.19 -3.42
N ILE A 23 -8.24 -0.26 -4.28
CA ILE A 23 -7.11 0.54 -4.76
C ILE A 23 -7.50 1.24 -6.07
N LYS A 24 -7.30 2.56 -6.17
CA LYS A 24 -7.65 3.34 -7.35
C LYS A 24 -6.47 4.13 -7.89
N PHE A 25 -5.91 3.69 -9.01
CA PHE A 25 -4.97 4.49 -9.78
C PHE A 25 -5.69 5.39 -10.78
N ASN A 26 -5.16 6.60 -10.96
CA ASN A 26 -5.51 7.41 -12.13
C ASN A 26 -4.83 6.87 -13.40
N GLN A 27 -5.08 7.52 -14.54
CA GLN A 27 -4.51 7.14 -15.85
C GLN A 27 -2.97 7.12 -15.92
N TRP A 28 -2.28 7.65 -14.91
CA TRP A 28 -0.83 7.69 -14.79
C TRP A 28 -0.27 6.67 -13.79
N GLY A 29 -1.10 5.78 -13.25
CA GLY A 29 -0.67 4.82 -12.22
C GLY A 29 -0.53 5.46 -10.83
N ILE A 30 -1.09 6.65 -10.60
CA ILE A 30 -0.93 7.36 -9.32
C ILE A 30 -2.23 7.23 -8.51
N SER A 31 -2.12 6.74 -7.28
CA SER A 31 -3.15 6.85 -6.25
C SER A 31 -2.82 8.04 -5.35
N VAL A 32 -3.84 8.84 -5.05
CA VAL A 32 -3.75 9.94 -4.08
C VAL A 32 -4.65 9.56 -2.92
N TYR A 33 -4.09 9.37 -1.74
CA TYR A 33 -4.85 9.09 -0.54
C TYR A 33 -4.91 10.35 0.30
N GLU A 34 -6.09 10.96 0.39
CA GLU A 34 -6.38 11.98 1.38
C GLU A 34 -6.41 11.37 2.78
N LYS A 35 -6.24 12.19 3.82
CA LYS A 35 -6.19 11.75 5.22
C LYS A 35 -7.32 10.80 5.63
N ASP A 36 -8.53 11.06 5.16
CA ASP A 36 -9.71 10.25 5.50
C ASP A 36 -9.71 8.88 4.78
N GLU A 37 -9.06 8.81 3.62
CA GLU A 37 -8.88 7.59 2.84
C GLU A 37 -7.66 6.77 3.29
N LEU A 38 -6.66 7.43 3.89
CA LEU A 38 -5.49 6.77 4.47
C LEU A 38 -5.84 5.78 5.59
N ILE A 39 -6.94 6.00 6.33
CA ILE A 39 -7.40 5.05 7.35
C ILE A 39 -7.77 3.71 6.72
N LYS A 40 -8.50 3.72 5.60
CA LYS A 40 -8.86 2.51 4.87
C LYS A 40 -7.61 1.79 4.35
N TRP A 41 -6.61 2.58 3.95
CA TRP A 41 -5.33 2.05 3.48
C TRP A 41 -4.52 1.38 4.60
N LEU A 42 -4.54 1.96 5.79
CA LEU A 42 -3.93 1.36 7.00
C LEU A 42 -4.62 0.06 7.39
N ASP A 43 -5.95 -0.01 7.35
CA ASP A 43 -6.69 -1.22 7.67
C ASP A 43 -6.45 -2.32 6.62
N PHE A 44 -6.41 -1.96 5.34
CA PHE A 44 -6.02 -2.87 4.26
C PHE A 44 -4.63 -3.47 4.50
N LEU A 45 -3.62 -2.62 4.74
CA LEU A 45 -2.24 -3.08 4.95
C LEU A 45 -2.11 -3.99 6.18
N LYS A 46 -2.85 -3.72 7.26
CA LYS A 46 -2.91 -4.60 8.44
C LYS A 46 -3.48 -5.97 8.09
N ASN A 47 -4.60 -6.03 7.37
CA ASN A 47 -5.23 -7.29 6.98
C ASN A 47 -4.29 -8.11 6.08
N VAL A 48 -3.70 -7.47 5.06
CA VAL A 48 -2.76 -8.15 4.14
C VAL A 48 -1.49 -8.61 4.88
N SER A 49 -1.02 -7.86 5.88
CA SER A 49 0.17 -8.26 6.66
C SER A 49 0.03 -9.62 7.36
N GLU A 50 -1.20 -10.05 7.67
CA GLU A 50 -1.47 -11.35 8.27
C GLU A 50 -1.35 -12.49 7.25
N GLU A 51 -1.71 -12.22 5.99
CA GLU A 51 -1.82 -13.18 4.90
C GLU A 51 -0.52 -13.35 4.08
N VAL A 52 0.39 -12.37 4.12
CA VAL A 52 1.64 -12.42 3.34
C VAL A 52 2.71 -13.32 3.96
N SER A 53 3.63 -13.79 3.11
CA SER A 53 4.78 -14.60 3.50
C SER A 53 5.65 -13.91 4.56
N LYS A 54 6.40 -14.68 5.36
CA LYS A 54 7.28 -14.15 6.41
C LYS A 54 8.32 -13.15 5.87
N GLU A 55 8.80 -13.34 4.64
CA GLU A 55 9.72 -12.41 3.97
C GLU A 55 9.03 -11.11 3.54
N SER A 56 7.75 -11.19 3.15
CA SER A 56 6.95 -10.04 2.75
C SER A 56 6.45 -9.21 3.94
N LYS A 57 6.34 -9.79 5.13
CA LYS A 57 5.86 -9.11 6.35
C LYS A 57 6.66 -7.86 6.71
N GLN A 58 7.98 -7.88 6.56
CA GLN A 58 8.82 -6.70 6.85
C GLN A 58 8.49 -5.52 5.93
N TYR A 59 8.12 -5.80 4.68
CA TYR A 59 7.78 -4.78 3.69
C TYR A 59 6.36 -4.26 3.89
N CYS A 60 5.41 -5.15 4.25
CA CYS A 60 4.09 -4.71 4.74
C CYS A 60 4.22 -3.81 5.96
N GLN A 61 5.09 -4.15 6.91
CA GLN A 61 5.33 -3.30 8.08
C GLN A 61 5.95 -1.95 7.68
N ALA A 62 6.92 -1.94 6.77
CA ALA A 62 7.51 -0.69 6.28
C ALA A 62 6.48 0.20 5.56
N LEU A 63 5.59 -0.37 4.76
CA LEU A 63 4.48 0.34 4.13
C LEU A 63 3.49 0.88 5.17
N LEU A 64 3.18 0.07 6.20
CA LEU A 64 2.28 0.47 7.28
C LEU A 64 2.87 1.64 8.08
N ASP A 65 4.14 1.56 8.45
CA ASP A 65 4.85 2.61 9.19
C ASP A 65 4.91 3.91 8.36
N PHE A 66 5.19 3.80 7.06
CA PHE A 66 5.17 4.93 6.13
C PHE A 66 3.78 5.56 6.04
N ALA A 67 2.73 4.76 5.87
CA ALA A 67 1.35 5.23 5.80
C ALA A 67 0.90 5.88 7.12
N MET A 68 1.29 5.32 8.27
CA MET A 68 1.00 5.90 9.59
C MET A 68 1.71 7.23 9.81
N GLN A 69 3.01 7.31 9.50
CA GLN A 69 3.76 8.55 9.59
C GLN A 69 3.17 9.60 8.66
N SER A 70 2.75 9.21 7.47
CA SER A 70 2.14 10.12 6.52
C SER A 70 0.77 10.59 6.97
N TYR A 71 -0.08 9.72 7.53
CA TYR A 71 -1.37 10.11 8.11
C TYR A 71 -1.23 11.13 9.26
N VAL A 72 -0.19 11.00 10.09
CA VAL A 72 0.06 11.91 11.21
C VAL A 72 0.63 13.25 10.73
N ASN A 73 1.56 13.24 9.78
CA ASN A 73 2.38 14.40 9.43
C ASN A 73 2.01 15.10 8.11
N ASN A 74 1.22 14.46 7.25
CA ASN A 74 0.86 14.95 5.93
C ASN A 74 -0.66 14.82 5.69
N ASP A 75 -1.24 15.71 4.90
CA ASP A 75 -2.66 15.64 4.56
C ASP A 75 -2.94 14.68 3.40
N VAL A 76 -1.92 14.37 2.59
CA VAL A 76 -2.02 13.55 1.38
C VAL A 76 -0.80 12.65 1.21
N VAL A 77 -1.02 11.41 0.75
CA VAL A 77 0.02 10.48 0.28
C VAL A 77 -0.15 10.22 -1.20
N LEU A 78 0.96 10.30 -1.94
CA LEU A 78 1.05 9.84 -3.32
C LEU A 78 1.65 8.43 -3.34
N HIS A 79 0.93 7.51 -3.95
CA HIS A 79 1.41 6.15 -4.19
C HIS A 79 1.47 5.90 -5.69
N PHE A 80 2.64 5.47 -6.17
CA PHE A 80 2.89 5.15 -7.56
C PHE A 80 2.72 3.65 -7.74
N GLY A 81 1.63 3.23 -8.39
CA GLY A 81 1.48 1.88 -8.90
C GLY A 81 2.39 1.69 -10.10
N ILE A 82 3.30 0.73 -10.01
CA ILE A 82 4.21 0.32 -11.07
C ILE A 82 3.62 -0.88 -11.80
#